data_AF-A0A415EKB0-F1
#
_entry.id   AF-A0A415EKB0-F1
#
_cell.length_a   1.000
_cell.length_b   1.000
_cell.length_c   1.000
_cell.angle_alpha   90.00
_cell.angle_beta   90.00
_cell.angle_gamma   90.00
#
_symmetry.space_group_name_H-M   'P 1'
#
loop_
_entity.id
_entity.type
_entity.pdbx_description
1 polymer ?
#
loop_
_entity_poly.entity_id
_entity_poly.type
_entity_poly.pdbx_seq_one_letter_code
_entity_poly.pdbx_strand_id
1 'polypeptide(L)'
;MHNFIILLITVLLTWFVYVDSHRLPMKHRNFWIIGTFLMAPLVFLVYLIRRAQVKHHQALSKRQQREAAARERSRQRKQRADQARALWKERHRQQLEAHPELEAQRKAETYKEQHEMRLRLDEQLSTQQARHAKQMGLNSK
;
A
#
# COMPACT_ATOMS: atom_id res chain seq x y z
N MET A 1 26.93 -32.77 46.51
CA MET A 1 27.22 -31.35 46.24
C MET A 1 26.72 -30.88 44.88
N HIS A 2 27.12 -31.50 43.76
CA HIS A 2 26.74 -31.06 42.40
C HIS A 2 25.22 -30.96 42.17
N ASN A 3 24.45 -31.98 42.56
CA ASN A 3 22.98 -31.98 42.41
C ASN A 3 22.29 -30.89 43.25
N PHE A 4 22.83 -30.58 44.43
CA PHE A 4 22.31 -29.53 45.31
C PHE A 4 22.58 -28.14 44.72
N ILE A 5 23.75 -27.93 44.12
CA ILE A 5 24.09 -26.71 43.41
C ILE A 5 23.18 -26.52 42.20
N ILE A 6 22.92 -27.58 41.42
CA ILE A 6 21.99 -27.53 40.27
C ILE A 6 20.59 -27.16 40.73
N LEU A 7 20.07 -27.78 41.80
CA LEU A 7 18.76 -27.45 42.37
C LEU A 7 18.66 -25.99 42.83
N LEU A 8 19.70 -25.47 43.48
CA LEU A 8 19.74 -24.04 43.85
C LEU A 8 19.70 -23.13 42.61
N ILE A 9 20.44 -23.48 41.56
CA ILE A 9 20.44 -22.72 40.30
C ILE A 9 19.05 -22.77 39.64
N THR A 10 18.40 -23.94 39.57
CA THR A 10 17.06 -24.04 38.94
C THR A 10 16.00 -23.27 39.71
N VAL A 11 16.06 -23.27 41.05
CA VAL A 11 15.16 -22.47 41.90
C VAL A 11 15.38 -20.97 41.66
N LEU A 12 16.64 -20.51 41.61
CA LEU A 12 16.96 -19.11 41.35
C LEU A 12 16.51 -18.66 39.95
N LEU A 13 16.72 -19.49 38.92
CA LEU A 13 16.26 -19.21 37.56
C LEU A 13 14.73 -19.15 37.48
N THR A 14 14.04 -20.06 38.15
CA THR A 14 12.57 -20.09 38.20
C THR A 14 12.02 -18.85 38.91
N TRP A 15 12.63 -18.42 40.01
CA TRP A 15 12.31 -17.16 40.68
C TRP A 15 12.50 -15.95 39.76
N PHE A 16 13.62 -15.89 39.04
CA PHE A 16 13.87 -14.83 38.07
C PHE A 16 12.80 -14.79 36.98
N VAL A 17 12.45 -15.93 36.39
CA VAL A 17 11.37 -16.05 35.40
C VAL A 17 10.02 -15.67 35.98
N TYR A 18 9.73 -16.03 37.24
CA TYR A 18 8.52 -15.62 37.94
C TYR A 18 8.42 -14.09 37.99
N VAL A 19 9.44 -13.39 38.47
CA VAL A 19 9.44 -11.93 38.58
C VAL A 19 9.42 -11.25 37.21
N ASP A 20 10.25 -11.70 36.26
CA ASP A 20 10.36 -11.10 34.93
C ASP A 20 9.10 -11.32 34.08
N SER A 21 8.49 -12.50 34.18
CA SER A 21 7.21 -12.79 33.51
C SER A 21 6.07 -11.95 34.10
N HIS A 22 6.15 -11.54 35.38
CA HIS A 22 5.19 -10.62 36.00
C HIS A 22 5.23 -9.21 35.41
N ARG A 23 6.41 -8.77 34.97
CA ARG A 23 6.64 -7.44 34.38
C ARG A 23 6.33 -7.39 32.88
N LEU A 24 6.30 -8.53 32.20
CA LEU A 24 6.08 -8.60 30.76
C LEU A 24 4.68 -9.13 30.42
N PRO A 25 3.99 -8.57 29.40
CA PRO A 25 2.72 -9.08 28.93
C PRO A 25 2.94 -10.34 28.08
N MET A 26 3.34 -11.45 28.72
CA MET A 26 3.53 -12.74 28.05
C MET A 26 2.25 -13.57 28.07
N LYS A 27 1.87 -14.11 26.91
CA LYS A 27 0.78 -15.09 26.79
C LYS A 27 1.20 -16.40 27.50
N HIS A 28 0.35 -16.91 28.38
CA HIS A 28 0.55 -18.13 29.19
C HIS A 28 1.73 -18.08 30.20
N ARG A 29 1.72 -17.10 31.12
CA ARG A 29 2.73 -16.91 32.17
C ARG A 29 3.05 -18.19 32.96
N ASN A 30 2.03 -18.91 33.42
CA ASN A 30 2.19 -20.11 34.24
C ASN A 30 2.94 -21.22 33.51
N PHE A 31 2.78 -21.33 32.19
CA PHE A 31 3.47 -22.32 31.37
C PHE A 31 5.00 -22.10 31.37
N TRP A 32 5.44 -20.84 31.30
CA TRP A 32 6.87 -20.52 31.32
C TRP A 32 7.52 -20.78 32.67
N ILE A 33 6.81 -20.51 33.77
CA ILE A 33 7.28 -20.76 35.13
C ILE A 33 7.41 -22.27 35.37
N ILE A 34 6.37 -23.04 35.07
CA ILE A 34 6.36 -24.51 35.24
C ILE A 34 7.39 -25.17 34.31
N GLY A 35 7.47 -24.73 33.06
CA GLY A 35 8.42 -25.27 32.09
C GLY A 35 9.88 -25.02 32.49
N THR A 36 10.19 -23.85 33.06
CA THR A 36 11.55 -23.55 33.53
C THR A 36 11.91 -24.37 34.76
N PHE A 37 10.95 -24.59 35.67
CA PHE A 37 11.15 -25.42 36.85
C PHE A 37 11.40 -26.91 36.50
N LEU A 38 10.65 -27.45 35.54
CA LEU A 38 10.70 -28.87 35.18
C LEU A 38 11.85 -29.22 34.23
N MET A 39 12.21 -28.30 33.31
CA MET A 39 13.10 -28.56 32.17
C MET A 39 14.21 -27.51 32.03
N ALA A 40 14.72 -26.99 33.15
CA ALA A 40 15.96 -26.21 33.15
C ALA A 40 17.16 -27.08 32.74
N PRO A 41 18.13 -26.56 31.95
CA PRO A 41 18.26 -25.17 31.51
C PRO A 41 17.63 -24.85 30.14
N LEU A 42 17.13 -25.85 29.39
CA LEU A 42 16.68 -25.68 28.01
C LEU A 42 15.52 -24.67 27.87
N VAL A 43 14.50 -24.77 28.71
CA VAL A 43 13.33 -23.88 28.65
C VAL A 43 13.68 -22.45 29.02
N PHE A 44 14.67 -22.26 29.90
CA PHE A 44 15.17 -20.94 30.27
C PHE A 44 15.78 -20.20 29.06
N LEU A 45 16.55 -20.90 28.22
CA LEU A 45 17.11 -20.32 27.00
C LEU A 45 16.02 -19.90 26.00
N VAL A 46 15.00 -20.75 25.82
CA VAL A 46 13.84 -20.43 24.97
C VAL A 46 13.06 -19.24 25.54
N TYR A 47 12.92 -19.16 26.87
CA TYR A 47 12.29 -18.04 27.55
C TYR A 47 13.00 -16.71 27.24
N LEU A 48 14.34 -16.68 27.25
CA LEU A 48 15.11 -15.48 26.92
C LEU A 48 14.88 -15.00 25.47
N ILE A 49 14.79 -15.92 24.52
CA ILE A 49 14.48 -15.59 23.12
C ILE A 49 13.06 -15.01 23.02
N ARG A 50 12.09 -15.65 23.66
CA ARG A 50 10.70 -15.18 23.66
C ARG A 50 10.58 -13.80 24.32
N ARG A 51 11.32 -13.58 25.41
CA ARG A 51 11.43 -12.30 26.09
C ARG A 51 11.95 -11.19 25.17
N ALA A 52 13.03 -11.46 24.43
CA ALA A 52 13.58 -10.53 23.46
C ALA A 52 12.55 -10.23 22.35
N GLN A 53 11.88 -11.26 21.83
CA GLN A 53 10.80 -11.07 20.85
C GLN A 53 9.69 -10.19 21.40
N VAL A 54 9.14 -10.48 22.58
CA VAL A 54 8.03 -9.69 23.18
C VAL A 54 8.45 -8.23 23.38
N LYS A 55 9.67 -7.99 23.86
CA LYS A 55 10.21 -6.63 24.06
C LYS A 55 10.38 -5.87 22.74
N HIS A 56 10.76 -6.55 21.67
CA HIS A 56 11.01 -5.92 20.37
C HIS A 56 9.82 -5.95 19.40
N HIS A 57 8.81 -6.80 19.64
CA HIS A 57 7.65 -6.97 18.76
C HIS A 57 6.67 -5.79 18.84
N GLN A 58 6.67 -5.03 19.94
CA GLN A 58 5.86 -3.81 20.07
C GLN A 58 6.46 -2.61 19.33
N ALA A 59 7.76 -2.62 19.04
CA ALA A 59 8.35 -1.65 18.17
C ALA A 59 8.15 -2.11 16.72
N LEU A 60 7.09 -1.63 16.05
CA LEU A 60 7.06 -1.60 14.59
C LEU A 60 8.46 -1.18 14.14
N SER A 61 9.12 -2.01 13.33
CA SER A 61 10.46 -1.68 12.84
C SER A 61 10.39 -0.27 12.25
N LYS A 62 11.42 0.57 12.46
CA LYS A 62 11.42 1.96 11.94
C LYS A 62 11.03 2.02 10.46
N ARG A 63 11.33 0.96 9.70
CA ARG A 63 10.91 0.76 8.31
C ARG A 63 9.39 0.60 8.15
N GLN A 64 8.74 -0.24 8.98
CA GLN A 64 7.30 -0.43 8.98
C GLN A 64 6.53 0.82 9.40
N GLN A 65 7.05 1.59 10.36
CA GLN A 65 6.45 2.89 10.74
C GLN A 65 6.50 3.89 9.59
N ARG A 66 7.65 4.00 8.89
CA ARG A 66 7.79 4.85 7.71
C ARG A 66 6.85 4.44 6.59
N GLU A 67 6.70 3.14 6.36
CA GLU A 67 5.80 2.61 5.33
C GLU A 67 4.32 2.85 5.67
N ALA A 68 3.93 2.68 6.94
CA ALA A 68 2.58 3.02 7.42
C ALA A 68 2.30 4.52 7.22
N ALA A 69 3.22 5.40 7.62
CA ALA A 69 3.09 6.84 7.43
C ALA A 69 3.02 7.23 5.93
N ALA A 70 3.77 6.56 5.06
CA ALA A 70 3.70 6.78 3.62
C ALA A 70 2.33 6.38 3.04
N ARG A 71 1.76 5.26 3.51
CA ARG A 71 0.41 4.82 3.11
C ARG A 71 -0.67 5.80 3.58
N GLU A 72 -0.58 6.32 4.79
CA GLU A 72 -1.50 7.34 5.29
C GLU A 72 -1.44 8.63 4.47
N ARG A 73 -0.23 9.13 4.17
CA ARG A 73 -0.05 10.30 3.28
C ARG A 73 -0.63 10.07 1.90
N SER A 74 -0.46 8.87 1.34
CA SER A 74 -1.03 8.51 0.04
C SER A 74 -2.58 8.50 0.08
N ARG A 75 -3.17 7.92 1.13
CA ARG A 75 -4.64 7.94 1.34
C ARG A 75 -5.18 9.35 1.45
N GLN A 76 -4.51 10.22 2.22
CA GLN A 76 -4.92 11.63 2.35
C GLN A 76 -4.84 12.38 1.02
N ARG A 77 -3.78 12.15 0.22
CA ARG A 77 -3.67 12.74 -1.13
C ARG A 77 -4.81 12.29 -2.04
N LYS A 78 -5.15 11.00 -2.01
CA LYS A 78 -6.26 10.46 -2.79
C LYS A 78 -7.60 11.07 -2.36
N GLN A 79 -7.86 11.16 -1.05
CA GLN A 79 -9.08 11.78 -0.53
C GLN A 79 -9.21 13.25 -0.95
N ARG A 80 -8.12 14.05 -0.89
CA ARG A 80 -8.14 15.44 -1.36
C ARG A 80 -8.41 15.55 -2.86
N ALA A 81 -7.80 14.69 -3.67
CA ALA A 81 -8.03 14.66 -5.11
C ALA A 81 -9.49 14.26 -5.43
N ASP A 82 -10.04 13.29 -4.71
CA ASP A 82 -11.43 12.85 -4.90
C ASP A 82 -12.43 13.94 -4.49
N GLN A 83 -12.17 14.66 -3.38
CA GLN A 83 -12.97 15.83 -2.99
C GLN A 83 -12.89 16.96 -4.00
N ALA A 84 -11.69 17.28 -4.51
CA ALA A 84 -11.52 18.30 -5.54
C ALA A 84 -12.24 17.92 -6.84
N ARG A 85 -12.22 16.64 -7.22
CA ARG A 85 -12.96 16.12 -8.38
C ARG A 85 -14.47 16.22 -8.18
N ALA A 86 -14.98 15.92 -6.98
CA ALA A 86 -16.39 16.05 -6.66
C ALA A 86 -16.85 17.51 -6.78
N LEU A 87 -16.14 18.44 -6.15
CA LEU A 87 -16.43 19.88 -6.22
C LEU A 87 -16.35 20.42 -7.65
N TRP A 88 -15.37 19.95 -8.43
CA TRP A 88 -15.26 20.34 -9.84
C TRP A 88 -16.45 19.84 -10.65
N LYS A 89 -16.89 18.60 -10.45
CA LYS A 89 -18.08 18.05 -11.12
C LYS A 89 -19.35 18.81 -10.76
N GLU A 90 -19.53 19.18 -9.50
CA GLU A 90 -20.68 19.96 -9.04
C GLU A 90 -20.70 21.35 -9.68
N ARG A 91 -19.58 22.08 -9.64
CA ARG A 91 -19.48 23.39 -10.31
C ARG A 91 -19.71 23.28 -11.80
N HIS A 92 -19.16 22.25 -12.44
CA HIS A 92 -19.34 22.04 -13.87
C HIS A 92 -20.82 21.78 -14.19
N ARG A 93 -21.51 20.98 -13.38
CA ARG A 93 -22.96 20.75 -13.51
C ARG A 93 -23.76 22.03 -13.34
N GLN A 94 -23.44 22.86 -12.35
CA GLN A 94 -24.10 24.15 -12.15
C GLN A 94 -23.87 25.10 -13.33
N GLN A 95 -22.66 25.14 -13.89
CA GLN A 95 -22.36 25.94 -15.08
C GLN A 95 -23.15 25.47 -16.32
N LEU A 96 -23.31 24.15 -16.47
CA LEU A 96 -24.10 23.54 -17.53
C LEU A 96 -25.58 23.87 -17.40
N GLU A 97 -26.13 23.79 -16.18
CA GLU A 97 -27.51 24.15 -15.90
C GLU A 97 -27.77 25.66 -16.09
N ALA A 98 -26.80 26.52 -15.75
CA ALA A 98 -26.91 27.97 -15.93
C ALA A 98 -26.86 28.39 -17.41
N HIS A 99 -26.11 27.68 -18.25
CA HIS A 99 -25.92 28.05 -19.66
C HIS A 99 -25.90 26.83 -20.61
N PRO A 100 -27.06 26.17 -20.83
CA PRO A 100 -27.14 25.00 -21.71
C PRO A 100 -26.81 25.32 -23.17
N GLU A 101 -27.15 26.53 -23.63
CA GLU A 101 -26.94 26.95 -25.02
C GLU A 101 -25.47 27.15 -25.38
N LEU A 102 -24.67 27.70 -24.46
CA LEU A 102 -23.22 27.88 -24.65
C LEU A 102 -22.49 26.54 -24.74
N GLU A 103 -22.95 25.51 -24.02
CA GLU A 103 -22.37 24.17 -24.11
C GLU A 103 -22.74 23.48 -25.43
N ALA A 104 -23.98 23.63 -25.89
CA ALA A 104 -24.43 23.11 -27.17
C ALA A 104 -23.62 23.73 -28.33
N GLN A 105 -23.36 25.03 -28.27
CA GLN A 105 -22.51 25.73 -29.25
C GLN A 105 -21.06 25.20 -29.23
N ARG A 106 -20.44 25.07 -28.05
CA ARG A 106 -19.09 24.50 -27.93
C ARG A 106 -19.00 23.06 -28.44
N LYS A 107 -20.01 22.22 -28.15
CA LYS A 107 -20.07 20.85 -28.67
C LYS A 107 -20.19 20.84 -30.19
N ALA A 108 -21.01 21.73 -30.75
CA ALA A 108 -21.15 21.86 -32.20
C ALA A 108 -19.85 22.33 -32.87
N GLU A 109 -19.13 23.30 -32.29
CA GLU A 109 -17.81 23.74 -32.75
C GLU A 109 -16.79 22.60 -32.69
N THR A 110 -16.71 21.92 -31.55
CA THR A 110 -15.79 20.78 -31.37
C THR A 110 -16.09 19.66 -32.38
N TYR A 111 -17.37 19.39 -32.65
CA TYR A 111 -17.78 18.41 -33.64
C TYR A 111 -17.37 18.82 -35.06
N LYS A 112 -17.52 20.10 -35.41
CA LYS A 112 -17.06 20.64 -36.70
C LYS A 112 -15.54 20.52 -36.84
N GLU A 113 -14.78 20.93 -35.84
CA GLU A 113 -13.31 20.81 -35.84
C GLU A 113 -12.86 19.35 -35.99
N GLN A 114 -13.49 18.43 -35.27
CA GLN A 114 -13.21 16.99 -35.40
C GLN A 114 -13.56 16.46 -36.78
N HIS A 115 -14.67 16.90 -37.36
CA HIS A 115 -15.09 16.51 -38.70
C HIS A 115 -14.10 17.03 -39.77
N GLU A 116 -13.67 18.28 -39.66
CA GLU A 116 -12.66 18.87 -40.55
C GLU A 116 -11.30 18.17 -40.41
N MET A 117 -10.88 17.83 -39.19
CA MET A 117 -9.65 17.06 -38.97
C MET A 117 -9.74 15.67 -39.61
N ARG A 118 -10.88 14.99 -39.52
CA ARG A 118 -11.08 13.69 -40.18
C ARG A 118 -11.01 13.80 -41.70
N LEU A 119 -11.69 14.79 -42.29
CA LEU A 119 -11.63 15.05 -43.73
C LEU A 119 -10.20 15.31 -44.20
N ARG A 120 -9.44 16.14 -43.48
CA ARG A 120 -8.02 16.40 -43.78
C ARG A 120 -7.16 15.14 -43.66
N LEU A 121 -7.43 14.29 -42.68
CA LEU A 121 -6.70 13.03 -42.51
C LEU A 121 -6.99 12.07 -43.66
N ASP A 122 -8.24 11.93 -44.07
CA ASP A 122 -8.64 11.08 -45.20
C ASP A 122 -8.02 11.58 -46.52
N GLU A 123 -7.96 12.90 -46.71
CA GLU A 123 -7.28 13.52 -47.85
C GLU A 123 -5.76 13.25 -47.84
N GLN A 124 -5.12 13.32 -46.67
CA GLN A 124 -3.72 12.95 -46.51
C GLN A 124 -3.46 11.46 -46.78
N LEU A 125 -4.34 10.57 -46.31
CA LEU A 125 -4.22 9.13 -46.55
C LEU A 125 -4.40 8.78 -48.02
N SER A 126 -5.41 9.34 -48.68
CA SER A 126 -5.66 9.10 -50.11
C SER A 126 -4.52 9.62 -50.99
N THR A 127 -3.95 10.78 -50.69
CA THR A 127 -2.78 11.32 -51.40
C THR A 127 -1.51 10.49 -51.15
N GLN A 128 -1.31 9.97 -49.95
CA GLN A 128 -0.23 9.02 -49.65
C GLN A 128 -0.40 7.71 -50.42
N GLN A 129 -1.60 7.14 -50.44
CA GLN A 129 -1.91 5.92 -51.20
C GLN A 129 -1.68 6.11 -52.70
N ALA A 130 -2.13 7.24 -53.28
CA ALA A 130 -1.91 7.55 -54.69
C ALA A 130 -0.41 7.71 -55.04
N ARG A 131 0.38 8.32 -54.15
CA ARG A 131 1.84 8.42 -54.32
C ARG A 131 2.51 7.04 -54.25
N HIS A 132 2.09 6.22 -53.29
CA HIS A 132 2.59 4.86 -53.14
C HIS A 132 2.24 3.98 -54.35
N ALA A 133 1.00 4.06 -54.87
CA ALA A 133 0.57 3.36 -56.07
C ALA A 133 1.38 3.79 -57.32
N LYS A 134 1.66 5.09 -57.47
CA LYS A 134 2.55 5.62 -58.53
C LYS A 134 3.99 5.09 -58.40
N GLN A 135 4.53 5.02 -57.18
CA GLN A 135 5.88 4.49 -56.93
C GLN A 135 5.97 2.97 -57.16
N MET A 136 4.93 2.23 -56.83
CA MET A 136 4.84 0.78 -57.03
C MET A 136 4.52 0.39 -58.49
N GLY A 137 4.41 1.35 -59.41
CA GLY A 137 4.11 1.08 -60.82
C GLY A 137 2.72 0.50 -61.07
N LEU A 138 1.79 0.62 -60.10
CA LEU A 138 0.43 0.07 -60.18
C LEU A 138 -0.51 0.85 -61.10
N ASN A 139 0.02 1.78 -61.90
CA ASN A 139 -0.67 2.26 -63.09
C ASN A 139 -0.20 1.42 -64.29
N SER A 140 -0.81 0.25 -64.44
CA SER A 140 -0.83 -0.48 -65.71
C SER A 140 -2.28 -0.87 -66.02
N LYS A 141 -2.85 -0.14 -66.98
CA LYS A 141 -4.09 -0.38 -67.75
C LYS A 141 -5.42 -0.45 -67.01
#